data_AF-A0AAV6U6I0-F1
#
_entry.id   AF-A0AAV6U6I0-F1
#
_cell.length_a   1.000
_cell.length_b   1.000
_cell.length_c   1.000
_cell.angle_alpha   90.00
_cell.angle_beta   90.00
_cell.angle_gamma   90.00
#
_symmetry.space_group_name_H-M   'P 1'
#
loop_
_entity.id
_entity.type
_entity.pdbx_description
1 polymer ?
#
loop_
_entity_poly.entity_id
_entity_poly.type
_entity_poly.pdbx_seq_one_letter_code
_entity_poly.pdbx_strand_id
1 'polypeptide(L)'
;MDSKRSHSNSRPLVANPTTFSLGDYDCIGFDLDHTLCSYHLRPLYDLIYQALASFLVNKRGYPKNLLEEPLDVSFIQKGLVLDKQRGNILKLDCDYRIVKAAHGTKLMSPSDIERVYGAERIWESSLGIPSLLVEKGFLREPFYVFKDYFVTPGAYICARIVDLLDDRNGKPLESYSFWKDYLNGLHYIYDKNNFSNGGGGFFPQLVKHPERYFIPRSDSVKQWLRSLRQEGKVVFLVTSSNHDSAQFIAEYALGKEWRDFFDLVVTFAKKPGFFRKEDRPFLEVKDGKVIGAVQPSSMGHHTVYTEGNFEGLLEACASLSRKKHPSLLYFGDSLMEDVYAGSKLAGCHTAAIVEEISDDEESGVWGSFFCDRRQHPSLWARVLSEHSRVAVTDLESLVNVGVKERIPCFGSPLSGYYPAKPKVLNS
;
A
#
# COMPACT_ATOMS: atom_id res chain seq x y z
N MET A 1 -5.14 27.29 -53.67
CA MET A 1 -6.15 26.72 -52.76
C MET A 1 -5.96 25.21 -52.77
N ASP A 2 -5.47 24.49 -51.77
CA ASP A 2 -4.83 24.79 -50.50
C ASP A 2 -3.95 23.58 -50.15
N SER A 3 -2.64 23.77 -50.01
CA SER A 3 -1.74 22.77 -49.45
C SER A 3 -1.82 22.84 -47.92
N LYS A 4 -2.63 21.96 -47.30
CA LYS A 4 -2.68 21.86 -45.83
C LYS A 4 -1.43 21.13 -45.32
N ARG A 5 -0.47 21.92 -44.84
CA ARG A 5 0.65 21.48 -43.99
C ARG A 5 0.10 20.87 -42.69
N SER A 6 0.24 19.57 -42.52
CA SER A 6 0.08 18.91 -41.22
C SER A 6 1.25 19.32 -40.32
N HIS A 7 1.00 20.21 -39.35
CA HIS A 7 1.97 20.50 -38.31
C HIS A 7 1.95 19.35 -37.30
N SER A 8 2.89 18.41 -37.44
CA SER A 8 3.21 17.46 -36.38
C SER A 8 3.88 18.21 -35.23
N ASN A 9 3.09 18.60 -34.23
CA ASN A 9 3.62 19.03 -32.93
C ASN A 9 4.13 17.80 -32.17
N SER A 10 5.26 17.23 -32.61
CA SER A 10 6.06 16.36 -31.77
C SER A 10 6.72 17.22 -30.71
N ARG A 11 6.09 17.29 -29.52
CA ARG A 11 6.81 17.75 -28.32
C ARG A 11 8.08 16.91 -28.21
N PRO A 12 9.26 17.52 -27.98
CA PRO A 12 10.47 16.75 -27.70
C PRO A 12 10.17 15.79 -26.54
N LEU A 13 10.60 14.54 -26.67
CA LEU A 13 10.69 13.63 -25.53
C LEU A 13 11.55 14.33 -24.48
N VAL A 14 10.91 14.88 -23.46
CA VAL A 14 11.61 15.38 -22.27
C VAL A 14 12.41 14.20 -21.77
N ALA A 15 13.74 14.31 -21.78
CA ALA A 15 14.60 13.28 -21.21
C ALA A 15 14.07 12.95 -19.82
N ASN A 16 13.75 11.68 -19.57
CA ASN A 16 13.32 11.26 -18.25
C ASN A 16 14.39 11.72 -17.26
N PRO A 17 14.03 12.47 -16.20
CA PRO A 17 15.01 12.96 -15.25
C PRO A 17 15.79 11.76 -14.73
N THR A 18 17.12 11.86 -14.74
CA THR A 18 18.02 10.79 -14.29
C THR A 18 18.26 10.84 -12.78
N THR A 19 17.70 11.83 -12.09
CA THR A 19 17.87 12.00 -10.64
C THR A 19 16.58 12.51 -10.02
N PHE A 20 16.37 12.17 -8.75
CA PHE A 20 15.31 12.67 -7.90
C PHE A 20 15.88 13.64 -6.86
N SER A 21 15.18 14.73 -6.61
CA SER A 21 15.46 15.66 -5.51
C SER A 21 14.17 16.15 -4.88
N LEU A 22 14.12 16.25 -3.56
CA LEU A 22 13.00 16.86 -2.82
C LEU A 22 12.83 18.34 -3.19
N GLY A 23 13.90 18.97 -3.65
CA GLY A 23 13.97 20.36 -4.06
C GLY A 23 13.12 20.69 -5.27
N ASP A 24 12.87 19.69 -6.14
CA ASP A 24 12.09 19.82 -7.37
C ASP A 24 10.56 19.91 -7.08
N TYR A 25 10.15 19.71 -5.83
CA TYR A 25 8.75 19.67 -5.39
C TYR A 25 8.37 20.84 -4.51
N ASP A 26 7.19 21.42 -4.70
CA ASP A 26 6.64 22.49 -3.88
C ASP A 26 5.87 21.94 -2.68
N CYS A 27 5.23 20.79 -2.88
CA CYS A 27 4.40 20.13 -1.88
C CYS A 27 4.86 18.68 -1.70
N ILE A 28 5.06 18.26 -0.46
CA ILE A 28 5.53 16.91 -0.11
C ILE A 28 4.51 16.29 0.85
N GLY A 29 3.91 15.20 0.41
CA GLY A 29 2.89 14.47 1.12
C GLY A 29 3.37 13.13 1.63
N PHE A 30 2.74 12.67 2.70
CA PHE A 30 3.01 11.36 3.28
C PHE A 30 1.71 10.62 3.59
N ASP A 31 1.72 9.30 3.45
CA ASP A 31 0.80 8.42 4.17
C ASP A 31 1.21 8.28 5.64
N LEU A 32 0.31 7.74 6.46
CA LEU A 32 0.53 7.46 7.87
C LEU A 32 1.07 6.05 8.10
N ASP A 33 0.22 5.05 7.88
CA ASP A 33 0.49 3.64 8.20
C ASP A 33 1.61 3.10 7.29
N HIS A 34 2.60 2.42 7.87
CA HIS A 34 3.81 1.92 7.19
C HIS A 34 4.67 2.97 6.45
N THR A 35 4.30 4.25 6.55
CA THR A 35 5.07 5.37 5.99
C THR A 35 5.64 6.24 7.12
N LEU A 36 4.80 7.04 7.79
CA LEU A 36 5.21 7.82 8.95
C LEU A 36 5.24 6.99 10.24
N CYS A 37 4.42 5.95 10.34
CA CYS A 37 4.42 5.00 11.45
C CYS A 37 4.81 3.61 10.95
N SER A 38 5.99 3.12 11.33
CA SER A 38 6.38 1.74 11.07
C SER A 38 5.77 0.80 12.10
N TYR A 39 5.64 -0.47 11.74
CA TYR A 39 5.05 -1.49 12.58
C TYR A 39 6.02 -2.63 12.85
N HIS A 40 5.93 -3.22 14.04
CA HIS A 40 6.53 -4.53 14.27
C HIS A 40 5.71 -5.59 13.52
N LEU A 41 6.19 -5.97 12.33
CA LEU A 41 5.45 -6.84 11.40
C LEU A 41 5.01 -8.16 12.03
N ARG A 42 5.89 -8.85 12.76
CA ARG A 42 5.54 -10.14 13.37
C ARG A 42 4.37 -10.03 14.37
N PRO A 43 4.44 -9.18 15.42
CA PRO A 43 3.28 -8.93 16.29
C PRO A 43 2.03 -8.47 15.54
N LEU A 44 2.16 -7.59 14.55
CA LEU A 44 1.03 -7.11 13.75
C LEU A 44 0.34 -8.26 13.00
N TYR A 45 1.11 -9.11 12.34
CA TYR A 45 0.59 -10.24 11.58
C TYR A 45 -0.09 -11.26 12.48
N ASP A 46 0.50 -11.58 13.64
CA ASP A 46 -0.13 -12.46 14.62
C ASP A 46 -1.47 -11.88 15.12
N LEU A 47 -1.55 -10.56 15.36
CA LEU A 47 -2.80 -9.88 15.75
C LEU A 47 -3.87 -9.98 14.68
N ILE A 48 -3.53 -9.66 13.42
CA ILE A 48 -4.46 -9.72 12.29
C ILE A 48 -4.97 -11.15 12.10
N TYR A 49 -4.05 -12.12 12.14
CA TYR A 49 -4.38 -13.53 12.03
C TYR A 49 -5.38 -13.96 13.10
N GLN A 50 -5.09 -13.65 14.37
CA GLN A 50 -5.96 -14.00 15.50
C GLN A 50 -7.32 -13.31 15.44
N ALA A 51 -7.39 -12.05 15.03
CA ALA A 51 -8.65 -11.32 14.89
C ALA A 51 -9.53 -11.93 13.77
N LEU A 52 -8.95 -12.25 12.62
CA LEU A 52 -9.65 -12.88 11.49
C LEU A 52 -10.07 -14.32 11.81
N ALA A 53 -9.18 -15.14 12.35
CA ALA A 53 -9.50 -16.50 12.77
C ALA A 53 -10.61 -16.51 13.83
N SER A 54 -10.57 -15.58 14.79
CA SER A 54 -11.63 -15.40 15.80
C SER A 54 -12.98 -15.09 15.15
N PHE A 55 -13.02 -14.22 14.15
CA PHE A 55 -14.24 -13.93 13.41
C PHE A 55 -14.76 -15.18 12.67
N LEU A 56 -13.89 -15.86 11.92
CA LEU A 56 -14.27 -17.04 11.14
C LEU A 56 -14.81 -18.17 12.03
N VAL A 57 -14.15 -18.45 13.16
CA VAL A 57 -14.60 -19.49 14.09
C VAL A 57 -15.90 -19.07 14.79
N ASN A 58 -15.91 -17.91 15.45
CA ASN A 58 -17.00 -17.54 16.35
C ASN A 58 -18.25 -16.99 15.64
N LYS A 59 -18.10 -16.43 14.43
CA LYS A 59 -19.22 -15.81 13.68
C LYS A 59 -19.61 -16.60 12.43
N ARG A 60 -18.71 -17.41 11.86
CA ARG A 60 -18.96 -18.17 10.63
C ARG A 60 -18.92 -19.68 10.82
N GLY A 61 -18.58 -20.18 12.01
CA GLY A 61 -18.64 -21.60 12.35
C GLY A 61 -17.50 -22.43 11.76
N TYR A 62 -16.36 -21.81 11.42
CA TYR A 62 -15.18 -22.54 10.99
C TYR A 62 -14.56 -23.34 12.16
N PRO A 63 -13.80 -24.42 11.87
CA PRO A 63 -13.08 -25.20 12.88
C PRO A 63 -12.25 -24.38 13.86
N LYS A 64 -12.28 -24.78 15.15
CA LYS A 64 -11.48 -24.14 16.21
C LYS A 64 -9.97 -24.20 15.97
N ASN A 65 -9.47 -25.19 15.22
CA ASN A 65 -8.04 -25.29 14.96
C ASN A 65 -7.48 -24.12 14.13
N LEU A 66 -8.31 -23.35 13.41
CA LEU A 66 -7.88 -22.07 12.82
C LEU A 66 -7.40 -21.06 13.88
N LEU A 67 -7.97 -21.10 15.08
CA LEU A 67 -7.56 -20.25 16.22
C LEU A 67 -6.35 -20.84 16.96
N GLU A 68 -6.34 -22.15 17.13
CA GLU A 68 -5.37 -22.86 17.98
C GLU A 68 -3.99 -22.95 17.32
N GLU A 69 -3.95 -23.04 15.98
CA GLU A 69 -2.70 -23.15 15.25
C GLU A 69 -2.11 -21.77 14.92
N PRO A 70 -0.78 -21.59 15.10
CA PRO A 70 -0.12 -20.31 14.89
C PRO A 70 0.00 -19.95 13.40
N LEU A 71 0.15 -18.66 13.14
CA LEU A 71 0.53 -18.14 11.83
C LEU A 71 1.94 -18.62 11.45
N ASP A 72 2.05 -19.27 10.29
CA ASP A 72 3.34 -19.52 9.64
C ASP A 72 3.73 -18.31 8.78
N VAL A 73 4.63 -17.49 9.32
CA VAL A 73 5.13 -16.29 8.63
C VAL A 73 6.01 -16.61 7.43
N SER A 74 6.52 -17.85 7.31
CA SER A 74 7.28 -18.24 6.11
C SER A 74 6.39 -18.40 4.88
N PHE A 75 5.07 -18.54 5.08
CA PHE A 75 4.09 -18.65 4.00
C PHE A 75 3.55 -17.30 3.53
N ILE A 76 3.75 -16.20 4.25
CA ILE A 76 3.15 -14.92 3.88
C ILE A 76 4.14 -14.03 3.13
N GLN A 77 3.64 -13.32 2.12
CA GLN A 77 4.41 -12.35 1.34
C GLN A 77 3.45 -11.31 0.75
N LYS A 78 3.87 -10.05 0.72
CA LYS A 78 3.11 -8.97 0.07
C LYS A 78 2.96 -9.25 -1.42
N GLY A 79 1.76 -9.04 -1.95
CA GLY A 79 1.47 -9.12 -3.37
C GLY A 79 1.16 -10.53 -3.91
N LEU A 80 0.96 -11.52 -3.04
CA LEU A 80 0.42 -12.81 -3.46
C LEU A 80 -1.02 -12.66 -3.97
N VAL A 81 -1.41 -13.50 -4.93
CA VAL A 81 -2.72 -13.45 -5.60
C VAL A 81 -3.50 -14.73 -5.29
N LEU A 82 -4.65 -14.63 -4.64
CA LEU A 82 -5.60 -15.72 -4.49
C LEU A 82 -6.44 -15.87 -5.75
N ASP A 83 -6.40 -17.04 -6.38
CA ASP A 83 -7.45 -17.52 -7.30
C ASP A 83 -8.65 -17.97 -6.46
N LYS A 84 -9.71 -17.15 -6.40
CA LYS A 84 -10.88 -17.41 -5.55
C LYS A 84 -11.62 -18.67 -5.95
N GLN A 85 -11.59 -19.02 -7.24
CA GLN A 85 -12.29 -20.19 -7.75
C GLN A 85 -11.54 -21.46 -7.40
N ARG A 86 -10.21 -21.50 -7.56
CA ARG A 86 -9.41 -22.73 -7.41
C ARG A 86 -8.76 -22.89 -6.04
N GLY A 87 -8.84 -21.89 -5.16
CA GLY A 87 -8.20 -21.96 -3.85
C GLY A 87 -6.67 -21.95 -3.92
N ASN A 88 -6.11 -21.40 -5.00
CA ASN A 88 -4.66 -21.34 -5.20
C ASN A 88 -4.11 -19.96 -4.85
N ILE A 89 -2.96 -19.93 -4.20
CA ILE A 89 -2.17 -18.71 -3.96
C ILE A 89 -1.06 -18.66 -5.00
N LEU A 90 -0.95 -17.55 -5.72
CA LEU A 90 -0.07 -17.38 -6.87
C LEU A 90 0.93 -16.26 -6.63
N LYS A 91 2.15 -16.46 -7.11
CA LYS A 91 3.16 -15.43 -7.28
C LYS A 91 3.42 -15.22 -8.76
N LEU A 92 3.38 -13.96 -9.19
CA LEU A 92 3.49 -13.57 -10.59
C LEU A 92 4.79 -12.81 -10.87
N ASP A 93 5.40 -13.07 -12.03
CA ASP A 93 6.42 -12.19 -12.60
C ASP A 93 5.78 -10.96 -13.26
N CYS A 94 6.61 -10.08 -13.82
CA CYS A 94 6.15 -8.89 -14.53
C CYS A 94 5.33 -9.21 -15.78
N ASP A 95 5.51 -10.37 -16.40
CA ASP A 95 4.74 -10.79 -17.58
C ASP A 95 3.48 -11.58 -17.21
N TYR A 96 3.08 -11.56 -15.93
CA TYR A 96 1.94 -12.27 -15.38
C TYR A 96 2.06 -13.80 -15.39
N ARG A 97 3.25 -14.35 -15.63
CA ARG A 97 3.48 -15.80 -15.51
C ARG A 97 3.52 -16.19 -14.04
N ILE A 98 2.91 -17.33 -13.74
CA ILE A 98 2.91 -17.92 -12.40
C ILE A 98 4.27 -18.58 -12.16
N VAL A 99 5.11 -17.90 -11.38
CA VAL A 99 6.46 -18.39 -11.03
C VAL A 99 6.44 -19.36 -9.85
N LYS A 100 5.47 -19.22 -8.96
CA LYS A 100 5.16 -20.16 -7.87
C LYS A 100 3.66 -20.18 -7.60
N ALA A 101 3.17 -21.32 -7.15
CA ALA A 101 1.80 -21.45 -6.65
C ALA A 101 1.74 -22.40 -5.45
N ALA A 102 0.71 -22.25 -4.64
CA ALA A 102 0.31 -23.17 -3.59
C ALA A 102 -1.18 -23.48 -3.73
N HIS A 103 -1.57 -24.73 -3.49
CA HIS A 103 -2.95 -25.14 -3.28
C HIS A 103 -3.13 -25.44 -1.80
N GLY A 104 -3.99 -24.68 -1.14
CA GLY A 104 -3.95 -24.58 0.32
C GLY A 104 -2.56 -24.18 0.80
N THR A 105 -2.04 -24.82 1.84
CA THR A 105 -0.68 -24.54 2.36
C THR A 105 0.43 -25.28 1.60
N LYS A 106 0.10 -26.10 0.59
CA LYS A 106 1.06 -26.95 -0.10
C LYS A 106 1.52 -26.33 -1.42
N LEU A 107 2.83 -26.15 -1.58
CA LEU A 107 3.41 -25.68 -2.84
C LEU A 107 3.09 -26.65 -3.98
N MET A 108 2.69 -26.11 -5.13
CA MET A 108 2.44 -26.85 -6.36
C MET A 108 3.74 -27.14 -7.10
N SER A 109 3.84 -28.32 -7.71
CA SER A 109 4.94 -28.60 -8.63
C SER A 109 4.79 -27.80 -9.93
N PRO A 110 5.89 -27.53 -10.66
CA PRO A 110 5.86 -27.04 -12.05
C PRO A 110 4.78 -27.68 -12.94
N SER A 111 4.69 -29.01 -12.92
CA SER A 111 3.71 -29.78 -13.69
C SER A 111 2.27 -29.58 -13.21
N ASP A 112 2.04 -29.38 -11.91
CA ASP A 112 0.70 -29.09 -11.39
C ASP A 112 0.23 -27.70 -11.81
N ILE A 113 1.14 -26.71 -11.82
CA ILE A 113 0.84 -25.35 -12.29
C ILE A 113 0.44 -25.41 -13.77
N GLU A 114 1.22 -26.09 -14.59
CA GLU A 114 0.94 -26.25 -16.03
C GLU A 114 -0.37 -26.99 -16.30
N ARG A 115 -0.68 -28.02 -15.49
CA ARG A 115 -1.96 -28.74 -15.59
C ARG A 115 -3.15 -27.85 -15.29
N VAL A 116 -3.02 -26.90 -14.36
CA VAL A 116 -4.13 -26.03 -13.92
C VAL A 116 -4.26 -24.76 -14.75
N TYR A 117 -3.13 -24.13 -15.11
CA TYR A 117 -3.07 -22.81 -15.75
C TYR A 117 -2.52 -22.84 -17.18
N GLY A 118 -2.30 -24.03 -17.75
CA GLY A 118 -1.75 -24.21 -19.09
C GLY A 118 -0.22 -24.12 -19.14
N ALA A 119 0.35 -24.53 -20.26
CA ALA A 119 1.81 -24.64 -20.46
C ALA A 119 2.55 -23.31 -20.27
N GLU A 120 1.92 -22.19 -20.65
CA GLU A 120 2.49 -20.84 -20.48
C GLU A 120 2.44 -20.34 -19.03
N ARG A 121 1.69 -21.02 -18.15
CA ARG A 121 1.45 -20.63 -16.76
C ARG A 121 0.90 -19.21 -16.60
N ILE A 122 0.12 -18.76 -17.58
CA ILE A 122 -0.57 -17.47 -17.55
C ILE A 122 -2.04 -17.73 -17.30
N TRP A 123 -2.58 -17.14 -16.24
CA TRP A 123 -4.01 -17.13 -15.99
C TRP A 123 -4.61 -15.85 -16.58
N GLU A 124 -5.49 -15.96 -17.58
CA GLU A 124 -6.06 -14.78 -18.25
C GLU A 124 -6.66 -13.74 -17.28
N SER A 125 -7.27 -14.21 -16.17
CA SER A 125 -7.86 -13.31 -15.19
C SER A 125 -6.85 -12.57 -14.32
N SER A 126 -5.55 -12.92 -14.35
CA SER A 126 -4.50 -12.17 -13.66
C SER A 126 -3.96 -11.00 -14.50
N LEU A 127 -4.29 -10.94 -15.79
CA LEU A 127 -3.83 -9.89 -16.69
C LEU A 127 -4.39 -8.54 -16.24
N GLY A 128 -3.52 -7.53 -16.16
CA GLY A 128 -3.93 -6.17 -15.81
C GLY A 128 -4.27 -5.97 -14.32
N ILE A 129 -3.92 -6.91 -13.42
CA ILE A 129 -4.14 -6.80 -11.96
C ILE A 129 -3.93 -5.38 -11.41
N PRO A 130 -2.81 -4.67 -11.68
CA PRO A 130 -2.61 -3.34 -11.12
C PRO A 130 -3.71 -2.35 -11.51
N SER A 131 -4.15 -2.35 -12.78
CA SER A 131 -5.23 -1.49 -13.22
C SER A 131 -6.56 -1.88 -12.56
N LEU A 132 -6.86 -3.18 -12.50
CA LEU A 132 -8.12 -3.69 -11.93
C LEU A 132 -8.24 -3.40 -10.43
N LEU A 133 -7.14 -3.45 -9.67
CA LEU A 133 -7.14 -3.18 -8.23
C LEU A 133 -7.49 -1.72 -7.89
N VAL A 134 -7.30 -0.79 -8.82
CA VAL A 134 -7.67 0.61 -8.62
C VAL A 134 -8.99 0.98 -9.29
N GLU A 135 -9.76 0.01 -9.78
CA GLU A 135 -11.12 0.21 -10.29
C GLU A 135 -12.19 0.08 -9.20
N LYS A 136 -13.38 0.61 -9.48
CA LYS A 136 -14.54 0.41 -8.60
C LYS A 136 -15.00 -1.04 -8.70
N GLY A 137 -15.16 -1.69 -7.55
CA GLY A 137 -15.68 -3.05 -7.51
C GLY A 137 -14.65 -4.16 -7.74
N PHE A 138 -13.35 -3.87 -7.65
CA PHE A 138 -12.25 -4.84 -7.77
C PHE A 138 -12.44 -6.12 -6.91
N LEU A 139 -13.18 -6.04 -5.80
CA LEU A 139 -13.50 -7.20 -4.96
C LEU A 139 -14.36 -8.26 -5.69
N ARG A 140 -14.97 -7.93 -6.83
CA ARG A 140 -15.73 -8.84 -7.71
C ARG A 140 -14.85 -9.61 -8.68
N GLU A 141 -13.59 -9.20 -8.86
CA GLU A 141 -12.64 -9.92 -9.70
C GLU A 141 -12.50 -11.38 -9.23
N PRO A 142 -12.16 -12.31 -10.12
CA PRO A 142 -11.99 -13.72 -9.75
C PRO A 142 -10.76 -13.94 -8.84
N PHE A 143 -9.95 -12.89 -8.62
CA PHE A 143 -8.81 -12.92 -7.73
C PHE A 143 -8.97 -11.97 -6.53
N TYR A 144 -8.13 -12.18 -5.51
CA TYR A 144 -7.87 -11.21 -4.45
C TYR A 144 -6.35 -11.06 -4.29
N VAL A 145 -5.85 -9.85 -4.06
CA VAL A 145 -4.42 -9.61 -3.87
C VAL A 145 -4.15 -9.21 -2.43
N PHE A 146 -3.22 -9.92 -1.80
CA PHE A 146 -2.72 -9.60 -0.47
C PHE A 146 -1.68 -8.49 -0.57
N LYS A 147 -2.13 -7.31 -0.99
CA LYS A 147 -1.31 -6.23 -1.55
C LYS A 147 -0.53 -5.36 -0.56
N ASP A 148 -0.89 -5.44 0.73
CA ASP A 148 -0.33 -4.63 1.80
C ASP A 148 -0.20 -5.47 3.09
N TYR A 149 0.51 -4.93 4.08
CA TYR A 149 0.81 -5.64 5.32
C TYR A 149 -0.42 -5.94 6.18
N PHE A 150 -1.51 -5.17 6.05
CA PHE A 150 -2.74 -5.41 6.78
C PHE A 150 -3.53 -6.61 6.22
N VAL A 151 -3.40 -6.92 4.94
CA VAL A 151 -4.09 -8.08 4.35
C VAL A 151 -3.20 -9.31 4.17
N THR A 152 -1.88 -9.15 4.22
CA THR A 152 -0.87 -10.22 4.00
C THR A 152 -1.09 -11.49 4.83
N PRO A 153 -1.41 -11.44 6.14
CA PRO A 153 -1.70 -12.64 6.94
C PRO A 153 -2.88 -13.45 6.42
N GLY A 154 -3.80 -12.81 5.68
CA GLY A 154 -4.94 -13.46 5.06
C GLY A 154 -4.56 -14.51 4.03
N ALA A 155 -3.37 -14.46 3.42
CA ALA A 155 -2.91 -15.47 2.46
C ALA A 155 -2.85 -16.85 3.12
N TYR A 156 -2.27 -16.92 4.32
CA TYR A 156 -2.17 -18.17 5.08
C TYR A 156 -3.53 -18.62 5.62
N ILE A 157 -4.39 -17.70 6.08
CA ILE A 157 -5.77 -18.05 6.50
C ILE A 157 -6.55 -18.69 5.35
N CYS A 158 -6.53 -18.08 4.17
CA CYS A 158 -7.20 -18.59 2.99
C CYS A 158 -6.66 -19.96 2.59
N ALA A 159 -5.33 -20.14 2.59
CA ALA A 159 -4.67 -21.42 2.34
C ALA A 159 -5.12 -22.51 3.33
N ARG A 160 -5.16 -22.19 4.63
CA ARG A 160 -5.62 -23.11 5.68
C ARG A 160 -7.09 -23.49 5.54
N ILE A 161 -7.94 -22.54 5.13
CA ILE A 161 -9.35 -22.85 4.85
C ILE A 161 -9.46 -23.83 3.67
N VAL A 162 -8.66 -23.66 2.62
CA VAL A 162 -8.63 -24.61 1.49
C VAL A 162 -8.26 -26.01 1.97
N ASP A 163 -7.18 -26.16 2.75
CA ASP A 163 -6.77 -27.46 3.31
C ASP A 163 -7.92 -28.11 4.11
N LEU A 164 -8.59 -27.34 4.98
CA LEU A 164 -9.69 -27.82 5.80
C LEU A 164 -10.90 -28.27 4.97
N LEU A 165 -11.21 -27.56 3.90
CA LEU A 165 -12.33 -27.88 3.02
C LEU A 165 -12.03 -29.13 2.19
N ASP A 166 -10.80 -29.28 1.72
CA ASP A 166 -10.36 -30.44 0.95
C ASP A 166 -10.29 -31.70 1.81
N ASP A 167 -9.74 -31.60 3.01
CA ASP A 167 -9.67 -32.71 3.97
C ASP A 167 -11.08 -33.20 4.33
N ARG A 168 -12.04 -32.28 4.53
CA ARG A 168 -13.46 -32.63 4.75
C ARG A 168 -14.12 -33.30 3.55
N ASN A 169 -13.75 -32.88 2.35
CA ASN A 169 -14.27 -33.43 1.10
C ASN A 169 -13.54 -34.72 0.67
N GLY A 170 -12.39 -35.03 1.28
CA GLY A 170 -11.49 -36.13 0.93
C GLY A 170 -10.69 -35.90 -0.36
N LYS A 171 -10.84 -34.75 -1.02
CA LYS A 171 -10.15 -34.34 -2.26
C LYS A 171 -10.36 -32.84 -2.50
N PRO A 172 -9.52 -32.20 -3.35
CA PRO A 172 -9.73 -30.82 -3.78
C PRO A 172 -11.15 -30.55 -4.29
N LEU A 173 -11.73 -29.42 -3.86
CA LEU A 173 -13.02 -28.96 -4.36
C LEU A 173 -12.91 -28.44 -5.81
N GLU A 174 -13.99 -28.55 -6.56
CA GLU A 174 -14.06 -27.98 -7.92
C GLU A 174 -14.13 -26.44 -7.91
N SER A 175 -14.66 -25.86 -6.83
CA SER A 175 -14.76 -24.41 -6.63
C SER A 175 -14.85 -24.06 -5.15
N TYR A 176 -14.26 -22.92 -4.78
CA TYR A 176 -14.27 -22.41 -3.41
C TYR A 176 -15.12 -21.13 -3.28
N SER A 177 -15.78 -20.98 -2.13
CA SER A 177 -16.66 -19.83 -1.86
C SER A 177 -16.38 -19.14 -0.51
N PHE A 178 -15.42 -19.64 0.26
CA PHE A 178 -15.04 -19.12 1.59
C PHE A 178 -14.56 -17.67 1.56
N TRP A 179 -14.08 -17.18 0.41
CA TRP A 179 -13.55 -15.84 0.26
C TRP A 179 -14.55 -14.75 0.68
N LYS A 180 -15.87 -15.01 0.56
CA LYS A 180 -16.91 -14.09 1.04
C LYS A 180 -16.86 -13.92 2.55
N ASP A 181 -16.64 -15.02 3.29
CA ASP A 181 -16.49 -14.98 4.74
C ASP A 181 -15.19 -14.29 5.16
N TYR A 182 -14.11 -14.53 4.43
CA TYR A 182 -12.84 -13.82 4.63
C TYR A 182 -13.00 -12.31 4.45
N LEU A 183 -13.62 -11.85 3.36
CA LEU A 183 -13.88 -10.41 3.14
C LEU A 183 -14.80 -9.82 4.22
N ASN A 184 -15.83 -10.56 4.64
CA ASN A 184 -16.67 -10.15 5.77
C ASN A 184 -15.86 -10.03 7.06
N GLY A 185 -14.85 -10.90 7.25
CA GLY A 185 -13.90 -10.82 8.36
C GLY A 185 -13.04 -9.58 8.30
N LEU A 186 -12.47 -9.25 7.14
CA LEU A 186 -11.71 -8.01 6.95
C LEU A 186 -12.56 -6.78 7.25
N HIS A 187 -13.77 -6.70 6.69
CA HIS A 187 -14.70 -5.61 6.99
C HIS A 187 -15.04 -5.54 8.48
N TYR A 188 -15.18 -6.69 9.14
CA TYR A 188 -15.49 -6.74 10.56
C TYR A 188 -14.34 -6.26 11.43
N ILE A 189 -13.09 -6.69 11.17
CA ILE A 189 -11.95 -6.34 12.04
C ILE A 189 -11.48 -4.90 11.82
N TYR A 190 -11.58 -4.41 10.58
CA TYR A 190 -11.15 -3.06 10.17
C TYR A 190 -12.30 -2.03 10.12
N ASP A 191 -13.50 -2.38 10.60
CA ASP A 191 -14.57 -1.38 10.74
C ASP A 191 -14.06 -0.22 11.60
N LYS A 192 -14.09 1.00 11.06
CA LYS A 192 -13.57 2.19 11.74
C LYS A 192 -14.20 2.44 13.11
N ASN A 193 -15.46 2.05 13.29
CA ASN A 193 -16.16 2.24 14.56
C ASN A 193 -15.58 1.36 15.69
N ASN A 194 -14.85 0.30 15.34
CA ASN A 194 -14.20 -0.57 16.32
C ASN A 194 -13.11 0.14 17.12
N PHE A 195 -12.47 1.18 16.57
CA PHE A 195 -11.45 1.95 17.28
C PHE A 195 -12.04 2.59 18.55
N SER A 196 -13.13 3.34 18.38
CA SER A 196 -13.82 3.99 19.50
C SER A 196 -14.62 3.01 20.38
N ASN A 197 -15.22 1.97 19.79
CA ASN A 197 -16.12 1.06 20.52
C ASN A 197 -15.42 -0.15 21.17
N GLY A 198 -14.12 -0.33 20.97
CA GLY A 198 -13.40 -1.50 21.49
C GLY A 198 -13.79 -2.82 20.79
N GLY A 199 -14.27 -2.76 19.54
CA GLY A 199 -14.78 -3.91 18.77
C GLY A 199 -13.74 -4.57 17.87
N GLY A 200 -14.13 -5.63 17.15
CA GLY A 200 -13.35 -6.22 16.05
C GLY A 200 -12.05 -6.96 16.42
N GLY A 201 -11.55 -6.82 17.65
CA GLY A 201 -10.33 -7.49 18.14
C GLY A 201 -9.01 -6.86 17.68
N PHE A 202 -8.98 -6.16 16.53
CA PHE A 202 -7.78 -5.52 16.00
C PHE A 202 -7.41 -4.21 16.74
N PHE A 203 -8.19 -3.14 16.54
CA PHE A 203 -7.92 -1.84 17.16
C PHE A 203 -7.82 -1.85 18.70
N PRO A 204 -8.62 -2.63 19.45
CA PRO A 204 -8.52 -2.66 20.91
C PRO A 204 -7.14 -3.12 21.40
N GLN A 205 -6.50 -4.04 20.68
CA GLN A 205 -5.16 -4.50 21.02
C GLN A 205 -4.10 -3.44 20.70
N LEU A 206 -4.24 -2.75 19.56
CA LEU A 206 -3.36 -1.62 19.22
C LEU A 206 -3.42 -0.51 20.28
N VAL A 207 -4.61 -0.18 20.75
CA VAL A 207 -4.80 0.87 21.78
C VAL A 207 -4.27 0.42 23.14
N LYS A 208 -4.47 -0.85 23.50
CA LYS A 208 -4.07 -1.39 24.80
C LYS A 208 -2.56 -1.62 24.93
N HIS A 209 -1.90 -2.01 23.84
CA HIS A 209 -0.49 -2.37 23.81
C HIS A 209 0.24 -1.73 22.62
N PRO A 210 0.22 -0.41 22.45
CA PRO A 210 0.75 0.26 21.27
C PRO A 210 2.25 -0.01 21.05
N GLU A 211 3.03 -0.14 22.12
CA GLU A 211 4.46 -0.46 22.11
C GLU A 211 4.80 -1.82 21.49
N ARG A 212 3.83 -2.73 21.45
CA ARG A 212 4.01 -4.03 20.83
C ARG A 212 3.91 -3.96 19.30
N TYR A 213 3.22 -2.95 18.77
CA TYR A 213 2.83 -2.90 17.37
C TYR A 213 3.47 -1.75 16.60
N PHE A 214 3.65 -0.58 17.22
CA PHE A 214 4.15 0.61 16.55
C PHE A 214 5.62 0.88 16.87
N ILE A 215 6.34 1.38 15.89
CA ILE A 215 7.73 1.83 16.01
C ILE A 215 7.72 3.36 15.92
N PRO A 216 8.01 4.09 17.01
CA PRO A 216 8.12 5.54 16.99
C PRO A 216 9.23 6.01 16.05
N ARG A 217 9.04 7.18 15.44
CA ARG A 217 10.10 7.78 14.62
C ARG A 217 11.19 8.42 15.46
N SER A 218 12.41 8.31 14.96
CA SER A 218 13.57 8.96 15.55
C SER A 218 13.40 10.48 15.54
N ASP A 219 14.05 11.17 16.47
CA ASP A 219 14.05 12.63 16.50
C ASP A 219 14.69 13.23 15.24
N SER A 220 15.59 12.49 14.58
CA SER A 220 16.17 12.88 13.31
C SER A 220 15.13 12.93 12.18
N VAL A 221 14.21 11.95 12.10
CA VAL A 221 13.09 11.98 11.13
C VAL A 221 12.15 13.14 11.44
N LYS A 222 11.81 13.36 12.72
CA LYS A 222 10.98 14.51 13.13
C LYS A 222 11.62 15.84 12.76
N GLN A 223 12.93 15.98 12.98
CA GLN A 223 13.68 17.18 12.61
C GLN A 223 13.74 17.36 11.09
N TRP A 224 13.88 16.27 10.33
CA TRP A 224 13.82 16.29 8.87
C TRP A 224 12.45 16.74 8.36
N LEU A 225 11.34 16.24 8.90
CA LEU A 225 9.99 16.73 8.55
C LEU A 225 9.83 18.23 8.81
N ARG A 226 10.37 18.74 9.93
CA ARG A 226 10.39 20.18 10.23
C ARG A 226 11.24 20.96 9.23
N SER A 227 12.39 20.43 8.83
CA SER A 227 13.29 21.12 7.90
C SER A 227 12.66 21.28 6.52
N LEU A 228 11.85 20.33 6.05
CA LEU A 228 11.08 20.47 4.81
C LEU A 228 10.22 21.74 4.82
N ARG A 229 9.49 21.99 5.93
CA ARG A 229 8.68 23.22 6.08
C ARG A 229 9.54 24.48 6.19
N GLN A 230 10.65 24.41 6.91
CA GLN A 230 11.60 25.53 7.05
C GLN A 230 12.22 25.92 5.70
N GLU A 231 12.40 24.96 4.79
CA GLU A 231 12.86 25.15 3.40
C GLU A 231 11.71 25.61 2.46
N GLY A 232 10.55 25.97 3.01
CA GLY A 232 9.42 26.55 2.27
C GLY A 232 8.57 25.54 1.52
N LYS A 233 8.68 24.24 1.83
CA LYS A 233 7.79 23.21 1.28
C LYS A 233 6.45 23.21 2.02
N VAL A 234 5.37 22.98 1.29
CA VAL A 234 4.08 22.63 1.91
C VAL A 234 4.12 21.15 2.25
N VAL A 235 4.01 20.80 3.52
CA VAL A 235 4.07 19.41 3.99
C VAL A 235 2.68 18.96 4.41
N PHE A 236 2.23 17.79 3.95
CA PHE A 236 0.88 17.32 4.26
C PHE A 236 0.81 15.82 4.55
N LEU A 237 -0.23 15.42 5.29
CA LEU A 237 -0.56 14.02 5.56
C LEU A 237 -1.87 13.66 4.87
N VAL A 238 -1.91 12.55 4.14
CA VAL A 238 -3.14 11.97 3.57
C VAL A 238 -3.18 10.49 3.95
N THR A 239 -4.14 10.10 4.77
CA THR A 239 -4.28 8.72 5.25
C THR A 239 -5.71 8.18 5.06
N SER A 240 -5.81 6.87 4.81
CA SER A 240 -7.10 6.15 4.79
C SER A 240 -7.63 5.85 6.20
N SER A 241 -6.81 6.00 7.24
CA SER A 241 -7.22 5.87 8.64
C SER A 241 -8.27 6.92 9.03
N ASN A 242 -9.25 6.53 9.85
CA ASN A 242 -10.25 7.47 10.37
C ASN A 242 -9.60 8.46 11.34
N HIS A 243 -10.21 9.64 11.55
CA HIS A 243 -9.58 10.73 12.30
C HIS A 243 -9.14 10.36 13.74
N ASP A 244 -9.90 9.50 14.43
CA ASP A 244 -9.58 9.04 15.78
C ASP A 244 -8.36 8.10 15.79
N SER A 245 -8.35 7.08 14.93
CA SER A 245 -7.23 6.15 14.80
C SER A 245 -5.98 6.84 14.24
N ALA A 246 -6.14 7.72 13.25
CA ALA A 246 -5.04 8.48 12.67
C ALA A 246 -4.37 9.39 13.71
N GLN A 247 -5.17 10.07 14.53
CA GLN A 247 -4.63 10.89 15.62
C GLN A 247 -3.82 10.03 16.61
N PHE A 248 -4.37 8.90 17.06
CA PHE A 248 -3.68 8.01 18.00
C PHE A 248 -2.34 7.49 17.44
N ILE A 249 -2.35 7.01 16.20
CA ILE A 249 -1.17 6.46 15.53
C ILE A 249 -0.12 7.57 15.31
N ALA A 250 -0.54 8.75 14.84
CA ALA A 250 0.36 9.87 14.63
C ALA A 250 0.95 10.42 15.94
N GLU A 251 0.16 10.50 17.01
CA GLU A 251 0.65 10.89 18.34
C GLU A 251 1.70 9.91 18.86
N TYR A 252 1.49 8.61 18.65
CA TYR A 252 2.47 7.59 19.03
C TYR A 252 3.75 7.67 18.19
N ALA A 253 3.62 7.84 16.87
CA ALA A 253 4.74 7.83 15.94
C ALA A 253 5.61 9.10 16.01
N LEU A 254 4.98 10.27 16.13
CA LEU A 254 5.62 11.58 15.98
C LEU A 254 5.61 12.42 17.26
N GLY A 255 4.78 12.06 18.25
CA GLY A 255 4.57 12.80 19.50
C GLY A 255 3.28 13.63 19.52
N LYS A 256 2.94 14.20 20.68
CA LYS A 256 1.68 14.94 20.89
C LYS A 256 1.47 16.12 19.93
N GLU A 257 2.56 16.79 19.57
CA GLU A 257 2.58 17.93 18.64
C GLU A 257 2.68 17.49 17.16
N TRP A 258 2.25 16.27 16.82
CA TRP A 258 2.43 15.72 15.47
C TRP A 258 1.82 16.60 14.36
N ARG A 259 0.76 17.36 14.67
CA ARG A 259 0.12 18.26 13.70
C ARG A 259 1.06 19.37 13.24
N ASP A 260 2.04 19.75 14.05
CA ASP A 260 3.01 20.80 13.73
C ASP A 260 3.96 20.41 12.59
N PHE A 261 4.07 19.12 12.26
CA PHE A 261 4.85 18.66 11.11
C PHE A 261 4.14 18.89 9.77
N PHE A 262 2.84 19.23 9.77
CA PHE A 262 2.02 19.29 8.56
C PHE A 262 1.27 20.62 8.45
N ASP A 263 1.26 21.23 7.27
CA ASP A 263 0.45 22.41 6.96
C ASP A 263 -1.04 22.06 6.83
N LEU A 264 -1.36 20.84 6.38
CA LEU A 264 -2.70 20.25 6.39
C LEU A 264 -2.66 18.73 6.61
N VAL A 265 -3.75 18.20 7.18
CA VAL A 265 -3.93 16.75 7.37
C VAL A 265 -5.27 16.32 6.78
N VAL A 266 -5.29 15.24 6.01
CA VAL A 266 -6.48 14.61 5.46
C VAL A 266 -6.57 13.18 5.96
N THR A 267 -7.64 12.87 6.67
CA THR A 267 -7.95 11.54 7.21
C THR A 267 -9.09 10.91 6.41
N PHE A 268 -9.26 9.59 6.52
CA PHE A 268 -10.30 8.84 5.81
C PHE A 268 -10.35 9.17 4.31
N ALA A 269 -9.18 9.26 3.68
CA ALA A 269 -9.04 9.63 2.27
C ALA A 269 -9.67 8.60 1.32
N LYS A 270 -9.97 7.37 1.78
CA LYS A 270 -10.57 6.29 0.97
C LYS A 270 -9.78 6.04 -0.31
N LYS A 271 -8.45 5.91 -0.20
CA LYS A 271 -7.58 5.51 -1.32
C LYS A 271 -8.01 4.11 -1.81
N PRO A 272 -7.88 3.79 -3.11
CA PRO A 272 -7.39 4.63 -4.21
C PRO A 272 -8.43 5.66 -4.71
N GLY A 273 -9.65 5.65 -4.19
CA GLY A 273 -10.74 6.55 -4.62
C GLY A 273 -10.40 8.05 -4.48
N PHE A 274 -9.53 8.41 -3.53
CA PHE A 274 -8.99 9.77 -3.40
C PHE A 274 -8.38 10.33 -4.69
N PHE A 275 -7.70 9.48 -5.47
CA PHE A 275 -6.99 9.87 -6.69
C PHE A 275 -7.88 9.83 -7.93
N ARG A 276 -9.12 9.34 -7.81
CA ARG A 276 -10.11 9.41 -8.89
C ARG A 276 -10.76 10.79 -8.91
N LYS A 277 -11.27 11.17 -10.08
CA LYS A 277 -12.16 12.32 -10.21
C LYS A 277 -13.52 11.95 -9.60
N GLU A 278 -13.69 12.25 -8.32
CA GLU A 278 -14.92 12.04 -7.56
C GLU A 278 -15.30 13.35 -6.85
N ASP A 279 -16.58 13.71 -6.92
CA ASP A 279 -17.12 14.86 -6.19
C ASP A 279 -17.37 14.47 -4.73
N ARG A 280 -16.29 14.49 -3.95
CA ARG A 280 -16.31 14.24 -2.51
C ARG A 280 -15.69 15.45 -1.80
N PRO A 281 -16.47 16.20 -0.99
CA PRO A 281 -15.98 17.40 -0.34
C PRO A 281 -14.99 17.05 0.78
N PHE A 282 -14.11 18.01 1.10
CA PHE A 282 -13.36 17.98 2.35
C PHE A 282 -14.26 18.42 3.49
N LEU A 283 -14.22 17.70 4.60
CA LEU A 283 -14.95 18.06 5.81
C LEU A 283 -13.95 18.40 6.91
N GLU A 284 -14.11 19.53 7.60
CA GLU A 284 -13.26 19.91 8.74
C GLU A 284 -13.58 19.03 9.96
N VAL A 285 -12.53 18.60 10.66
CA VAL A 285 -12.60 17.86 11.91
C VAL A 285 -12.05 18.74 13.04
N LYS A 286 -12.90 19.02 14.03
CA LYS A 286 -12.53 19.77 15.24
C LYS A 286 -12.97 19.00 16.47
N ASP A 287 -12.07 18.87 17.45
CA ASP A 287 -12.31 18.13 18.70
C ASP A 287 -12.87 16.71 18.47
N GLY A 288 -12.35 16.03 17.44
CA GLY A 288 -12.78 14.68 17.05
C GLY A 288 -14.16 14.60 16.40
N LYS A 289 -14.74 15.73 15.98
CA LYS A 289 -16.05 15.79 15.34
C LYS A 289 -15.98 16.46 13.98
N VAL A 290 -16.74 15.91 13.03
CA VAL A 290 -16.91 16.54 11.72
C VAL A 290 -17.81 17.75 11.86
N ILE A 291 -17.33 18.93 11.45
CA ILE A 291 -18.03 20.21 11.61
C ILE A 291 -18.81 20.60 10.34
N GLY A 292 -18.23 20.38 9.17
CA GLY A 292 -18.88 20.73 7.90
C GLY A 292 -17.91 20.75 6.72
N ALA A 293 -18.46 20.93 5.52
CA ALA A 293 -17.67 21.03 4.30
C ALA A 293 -16.90 22.36 4.23
N VAL A 294 -15.70 22.30 3.68
CA VAL A 294 -14.81 23.46 3.49
C VAL A 294 -14.38 23.61 2.03
N GLN A 295 -14.05 24.83 1.63
CA GLN A 295 -13.45 25.07 0.33
C GLN A 295 -11.97 24.68 0.35
N PRO A 296 -11.44 23.95 -0.64
CA PRO A 296 -10.06 23.47 -0.58
C PRO A 296 -9.04 24.60 -0.47
N SER A 297 -9.25 25.73 -1.15
CA SER A 297 -8.41 26.92 -1.05
C SER A 297 -8.35 27.56 0.33
N SER A 298 -9.27 27.23 1.24
CA SER A 298 -9.26 27.66 2.66
C SER A 298 -8.62 26.65 3.61
N MET A 299 -8.21 25.47 3.11
CA MET A 299 -7.59 24.44 3.93
C MET A 299 -6.18 24.83 4.38
N GLY A 300 -5.79 24.46 5.61
CA GLY A 300 -4.45 24.68 6.14
C GLY A 300 -4.38 24.82 7.65
N HIS A 301 -3.36 25.54 8.13
CA HIS A 301 -3.21 25.95 9.52
C HIS A 301 -3.21 24.80 10.54
N HIS A 302 -2.54 23.69 10.24
CA HIS A 302 -2.46 22.52 11.14
C HIS A 302 -3.82 21.86 11.42
N THR A 303 -4.83 22.16 10.61
CA THR A 303 -6.20 21.65 10.76
C THR A 303 -6.31 20.25 10.17
N VAL A 304 -7.17 19.44 10.79
CA VAL A 304 -7.50 18.09 10.32
C VAL A 304 -8.77 18.16 9.47
N TYR A 305 -8.70 17.59 8.29
CA TYR A 305 -9.81 17.38 7.38
C TYR A 305 -10.06 15.88 7.22
N THR A 306 -11.24 15.53 6.74
CA THR A 306 -11.61 14.15 6.41
C THR A 306 -12.25 14.06 5.03
N GLU A 307 -12.10 12.90 4.39
CA GLU A 307 -12.56 12.62 3.04
C GLU A 307 -11.83 13.42 1.95
N GLY A 308 -12.55 14.18 1.11
CA GLY A 308 -11.97 14.94 0.01
C GLY A 308 -11.48 14.11 -1.18
N ASN A 309 -10.71 14.76 -2.07
CA ASN A 309 -10.17 14.18 -3.29
C ASN A 309 -8.86 14.90 -3.70
N PHE A 310 -8.09 14.30 -4.62
CA PHE A 310 -6.78 14.82 -5.01
C PHE A 310 -6.84 16.18 -5.72
N GLU A 311 -7.90 16.47 -6.49
CA GLU A 311 -8.04 17.76 -7.17
C GLU A 311 -8.19 18.92 -6.18
N GLY A 312 -9.03 18.76 -5.16
CA GLY A 312 -9.12 19.75 -4.09
C GLY A 312 -7.85 19.80 -3.23
N LEU A 313 -7.13 18.69 -3.02
CA LEU A 313 -5.81 18.74 -2.38
C LEU A 313 -4.81 19.58 -3.19
N LEU A 314 -4.81 19.47 -4.52
CA LEU A 314 -3.99 20.31 -5.40
C LEU A 314 -4.36 21.78 -5.28
N GLU A 315 -5.65 22.12 -5.17
CA GLU A 315 -6.10 23.50 -4.93
C GLU A 315 -5.62 24.02 -3.56
N ALA A 316 -5.74 23.23 -2.50
CA ALA A 316 -5.21 23.58 -1.17
C ALA A 316 -3.68 23.80 -1.22
N CYS A 317 -2.96 22.91 -1.89
CA CYS A 317 -1.52 23.02 -2.11
C CYS A 317 -1.16 24.29 -2.90
N ALA A 318 -1.95 24.67 -3.91
CA ALA A 318 -1.74 25.87 -4.71
C ALA A 318 -1.89 27.14 -3.84
N SER A 319 -2.91 27.18 -2.99
CA SER A 319 -3.11 28.26 -2.01
C SER A 319 -1.95 28.36 -1.02
N LEU A 320 -1.56 27.25 -0.38
CA LEU A 320 -0.53 27.23 0.65
C LEU A 320 0.88 27.55 0.10
N SER A 321 1.21 27.01 -1.07
CA SER A 321 2.50 27.27 -1.74
C SER A 321 2.55 28.61 -2.48
N ARG A 322 1.40 29.29 -2.63
CA ARG A 322 1.23 30.50 -3.45
C ARG A 322 1.67 30.30 -4.91
N LYS A 323 1.50 29.09 -5.43
CA LYS A 323 1.82 28.72 -6.81
C LYS A 323 0.57 28.22 -7.51
N LYS A 324 0.32 28.70 -8.72
CA LYS A 324 -0.85 28.29 -9.51
C LYS A 324 -0.85 26.79 -9.86
N HIS A 325 0.34 26.22 -10.08
CA HIS A 325 0.54 24.83 -10.46
C HIS A 325 1.71 24.24 -9.66
N PRO A 326 1.51 23.91 -8.37
CA PRO A 326 2.59 23.38 -7.54
C PRO A 326 3.00 21.99 -8.02
N SER A 327 4.31 21.70 -8.00
CA SER A 327 4.79 20.32 -8.16
C SER A 327 4.62 19.55 -6.85
N LEU A 328 4.06 18.35 -6.91
CA LEU A 328 3.71 17.55 -5.73
C LEU A 328 4.38 16.17 -5.78
N LEU A 329 4.92 15.76 -4.64
CA LEU A 329 5.43 14.42 -4.38
C LEU A 329 4.62 13.77 -3.25
N TYR A 330 4.21 12.51 -3.42
CA TYR A 330 3.52 11.75 -2.37
C TYR A 330 4.30 10.48 -2.00
N PHE A 331 4.65 10.35 -0.72
CA PHE A 331 5.24 9.16 -0.13
C PHE A 331 4.15 8.22 0.41
N GLY A 332 4.23 6.94 0.07
CA GLY A 332 3.33 5.91 0.59
C GLY A 332 3.92 4.51 0.45
N ASP A 333 3.48 3.57 1.26
CA ASP A 333 3.93 2.16 1.23
C ASP A 333 3.08 1.31 0.28
N SER A 334 1.81 1.69 0.08
CA SER A 334 0.90 0.94 -0.76
C SER A 334 1.24 1.15 -2.23
N LEU A 335 1.88 0.13 -2.82
CA LEU A 335 2.19 0.14 -4.25
C LEU A 335 0.96 0.38 -5.12
N MET A 336 -0.21 -0.05 -4.66
CA MET A 336 -1.45 0.10 -5.41
C MET A 336 -2.23 1.36 -5.05
N GLU A 337 -2.43 1.62 -3.76
CA GLU A 337 -3.33 2.69 -3.33
C GLU A 337 -2.65 4.07 -3.27
N ASP A 338 -1.33 4.11 -3.15
CA ASP A 338 -0.54 5.35 -3.10
C ASP A 338 0.24 5.57 -4.39
N VAL A 339 1.04 4.57 -4.79
CA VAL A 339 2.01 4.70 -5.88
C VAL A 339 1.33 4.57 -7.25
N TYR A 340 0.70 3.43 -7.53
CA TYR A 340 0.04 3.19 -8.82
C TYR A 340 -1.14 4.15 -9.01
N ALA A 341 -2.04 4.26 -8.03
CA ALA A 341 -3.20 5.13 -8.10
C ALA A 341 -2.81 6.61 -8.20
N GLY A 342 -1.88 7.10 -7.37
CA GLY A 342 -1.39 8.48 -7.44
C GLY A 342 -0.78 8.80 -8.80
N SER A 343 0.07 7.92 -9.32
CA SER A 343 0.73 8.10 -10.61
C SER A 343 -0.24 8.02 -11.79
N LYS A 344 -1.07 6.95 -11.89
CA LYS A 344 -1.92 6.73 -13.08
C LYS A 344 -3.23 7.49 -13.07
N LEU A 345 -3.89 7.62 -11.92
CA LEU A 345 -5.22 8.24 -11.86
C LEU A 345 -5.13 9.76 -11.69
N ALA A 346 -4.09 10.22 -11.00
CA ALA A 346 -3.92 11.62 -10.62
C ALA A 346 -2.72 12.33 -11.28
N GLY A 347 -1.80 11.61 -11.94
CA GLY A 347 -0.58 12.20 -12.50
C GLY A 347 0.38 12.73 -11.44
N CYS A 348 0.21 12.31 -10.19
CA CYS A 348 1.05 12.68 -9.05
C CYS A 348 2.42 12.01 -9.18
N HIS A 349 3.51 12.73 -8.87
CA HIS A 349 4.79 12.05 -8.66
C HIS A 349 4.75 11.34 -7.32
N THR A 350 5.18 10.09 -7.28
CA THR A 350 5.17 9.29 -6.05
C THR A 350 6.58 8.85 -5.69
N ALA A 351 6.80 8.60 -4.40
CA ALA A 351 7.95 7.90 -3.87
C ALA A 351 7.43 6.76 -2.98
N ALA A 352 7.98 5.57 -3.13
CA ALA A 352 7.47 4.39 -2.45
C ALA A 352 8.30 4.13 -1.19
N ILE A 353 7.64 3.84 -0.08
CA ILE A 353 8.28 3.22 1.09
C ILE A 353 8.21 1.71 0.92
N VAL A 354 9.37 1.04 0.93
CA VAL A 354 9.47 -0.40 0.61
C VAL A 354 10.38 -1.09 1.64
N GLU A 355 9.80 -1.52 2.76
CA GLU A 355 10.55 -2.19 3.84
C GLU A 355 11.25 -3.47 3.34
N GLU A 356 10.73 -4.11 2.29
CA GLU A 356 11.33 -5.31 1.67
C GLU A 356 12.76 -5.08 1.15
N ILE A 357 13.20 -3.84 0.92
CA ILE A 357 14.56 -3.55 0.47
C ILE A 357 15.59 -4.03 1.50
N SER A 358 15.28 -3.93 2.79
CA SER A 358 16.20 -4.33 3.88
C SER A 358 16.13 -5.82 4.24
N ASP A 359 14.99 -6.47 3.99
CA ASP A 359 14.70 -7.85 4.39
C ASP A 359 14.62 -8.80 3.17
N ASP A 360 15.54 -8.62 2.22
CA ASP A 360 15.57 -9.29 0.92
C ASP A 360 16.22 -10.69 0.94
N GLU A 361 16.48 -11.26 2.13
CA GLU A 361 16.89 -12.66 2.26
C GLU A 361 15.65 -13.56 2.11
N GLU A 362 15.59 -14.31 0.99
CA GLU A 362 14.52 -15.22 0.56
C GLU A 362 13.29 -15.28 1.48
N SER A 363 12.32 -14.39 1.25
CA SER A 363 11.09 -14.21 2.06
C SER A 363 10.19 -15.45 2.09
N GLY A 364 10.64 -16.42 2.88
CA GLY A 364 10.03 -17.72 3.09
C GLY A 364 9.89 -18.55 1.82
N VAL A 365 8.80 -19.31 1.75
CA VAL A 365 8.56 -20.30 0.69
C VAL A 365 8.39 -19.67 -0.69
N TRP A 366 8.11 -18.37 -0.75
CA TRP A 366 7.85 -17.62 -2.00
C TRP A 366 9.12 -17.03 -2.62
N GLY A 367 10.25 -16.93 -1.91
CA GLY A 367 11.48 -16.27 -2.39
C GLY A 367 11.32 -14.76 -2.56
N SER A 368 12.31 -14.01 -3.07
CA SER A 368 12.32 -12.54 -3.04
C SER A 368 11.06 -11.84 -3.58
N PHE A 369 10.66 -10.73 -2.94
CA PHE A 369 9.58 -9.85 -3.41
C PHE A 369 9.89 -9.22 -4.79
N PHE A 370 11.16 -8.97 -5.10
CA PHE A 370 11.56 -8.18 -6.26
C PHE A 370 11.68 -8.97 -7.55
N CYS A 371 12.08 -10.24 -7.48
CA CYS A 371 12.32 -11.05 -8.68
C CYS A 371 12.11 -12.54 -8.43
N ASP A 372 12.05 -13.31 -9.51
CA ASP A 372 12.11 -14.76 -9.47
C ASP A 372 13.57 -15.27 -9.41
N ARG A 373 13.74 -16.60 -9.37
CA ARG A 373 15.07 -17.24 -9.33
C ARG A 373 15.90 -17.05 -10.60
N ARG A 374 15.29 -16.58 -11.69
CA ARG A 374 15.95 -16.28 -12.97
C ARG A 374 16.20 -14.78 -13.13
N GLN A 375 16.05 -14.00 -12.07
CA GLN A 375 16.21 -12.55 -12.06
C GLN A 375 15.19 -11.80 -12.95
N HIS A 376 14.05 -12.45 -13.26
CA HIS A 376 12.93 -11.73 -13.87
C HIS A 376 12.20 -10.93 -12.81
N PRO A 377 11.90 -9.64 -13.04
CA PRO A 377 11.19 -8.81 -12.07
C PRO A 377 9.82 -9.39 -11.71
N SER A 378 9.41 -9.24 -10.45
CA SER A 378 8.05 -9.51 -10.05
C SER A 378 7.08 -8.49 -10.66
N LEU A 379 5.78 -8.80 -10.65
CA LEU A 379 4.74 -7.84 -11.03
C LEU A 379 4.87 -6.53 -10.24
N TRP A 380 5.21 -6.64 -8.95
CA TRP A 380 5.28 -5.52 -8.03
C TRP A 380 6.56 -4.69 -8.20
N ALA A 381 7.68 -5.33 -8.55
CA ALA A 381 8.89 -4.61 -8.94
C ALA A 381 8.68 -3.78 -10.21
N ARG A 382 7.92 -4.31 -11.20
CA ARG A 382 7.54 -3.51 -12.38
C ARG A 382 6.69 -2.31 -12.00
N VAL A 383 5.62 -2.52 -11.23
CA VAL A 383 4.74 -1.42 -10.75
C VAL A 383 5.56 -0.36 -10.02
N LEU A 384 6.47 -0.77 -9.14
CA LEU A 384 7.33 0.15 -8.42
C LEU A 384 8.18 1.00 -9.37
N SER A 385 8.88 0.36 -10.32
CA SER A 385 9.78 1.05 -11.24
C SER A 385 9.09 1.95 -12.27
N GLU A 386 7.86 1.65 -12.66
CA GLU A 386 7.12 2.41 -13.67
C GLU A 386 6.34 3.58 -13.08
N HIS A 387 6.01 3.53 -11.79
CA HIS A 387 5.06 4.47 -11.17
C HIS A 387 5.67 5.33 -10.07
N SER A 388 6.77 4.90 -9.47
CA SER A 388 7.49 5.65 -8.45
C SER A 388 8.70 6.37 -9.04
N ARG A 389 9.06 7.52 -8.46
CA ARG A 389 10.32 8.20 -8.75
C ARG A 389 11.48 7.52 -8.04
N VAL A 390 11.28 7.11 -6.80
CA VAL A 390 12.29 6.47 -5.95
C VAL A 390 11.61 5.48 -5.00
N ALA A 391 12.24 4.36 -4.73
CA ALA A 391 11.87 3.43 -3.68
C ALA A 391 12.87 3.59 -2.54
N VAL A 392 12.38 4.03 -1.39
CA VAL A 392 13.19 4.17 -0.18
C VAL A 392 12.79 3.08 0.81
N THR A 393 13.75 2.54 1.55
CA THR A 393 13.43 1.52 2.57
C THR A 393 12.47 2.09 3.62
N ASP A 394 12.80 3.28 4.13
CA ASP A 394 12.12 3.98 5.21
C ASP A 394 12.47 5.47 5.16
N LEU A 395 11.89 6.27 6.05
CA LEU A 395 12.18 7.70 6.13
C LEU A 395 13.52 7.99 6.81
N GLU A 396 14.02 7.08 7.64
CA GLU A 396 15.32 7.15 8.30
C GLU A 396 16.45 7.25 7.27
N SER A 397 16.33 6.54 6.15
CA SER A 397 17.27 6.62 5.03
C SER A 397 17.36 8.04 4.44
N LEU A 398 16.28 8.82 4.48
CA LEU A 398 16.20 10.15 3.88
C LEU A 398 16.65 11.28 4.81
N VAL A 399 16.85 11.03 6.10
CA VAL A 399 17.20 12.05 7.09
C VAL A 399 18.41 12.89 6.68
N ASN A 400 19.41 12.25 6.05
CA ASN A 400 20.66 12.89 5.63
C ASN A 400 20.62 13.40 4.19
N VAL A 401 19.54 13.14 3.45
CA VAL A 401 19.39 13.63 2.07
C VAL A 401 18.97 15.09 2.13
N GLY A 402 19.89 15.99 1.76
CA GLY A 402 19.59 17.41 1.71
C GLY A 402 18.43 17.70 0.75
N VAL A 403 17.61 18.73 1.03
CA VAL A 403 16.46 19.06 0.17
C VAL A 403 16.86 19.24 -1.30
N LYS A 404 18.02 19.86 -1.57
CA LYS A 404 18.53 20.06 -2.93
C LYS A 404 19.44 18.94 -3.44
N GLU A 405 19.72 17.96 -2.60
CA GLU A 405 20.52 16.80 -2.98
C GLU A 405 19.79 15.99 -4.05
N ARG A 406 20.56 15.40 -4.96
CA ARG A 406 20.05 14.59 -6.06
C ARG A 406 20.50 13.15 -5.86
N ILE A 407 19.54 12.24 -5.73
CA ILE A 407 19.77 10.80 -5.64
C ILE A 407 19.29 10.10 -6.93
N PRO A 408 19.75 8.87 -7.22
CA PRO A 408 19.22 8.10 -8.34
C PRO A 408 17.71 7.93 -8.26
N CYS A 409 17.04 7.98 -9.41
CA CYS A 409 15.62 7.68 -9.55
C CYS A 409 15.42 6.51 -10.51
N PHE A 410 14.20 5.97 -10.59
CA PHE A 410 13.89 4.92 -11.58
C PHE A 410 14.05 5.48 -13.00
N GLY A 411 14.72 4.72 -13.87
CA GLY A 411 14.99 5.05 -15.26
C GLY A 411 16.01 4.10 -15.89
N SER A 412 16.52 4.42 -17.08
CA SER A 412 17.67 3.71 -17.66
C SER A 412 18.84 4.70 -17.73
N PRO A 413 19.98 4.47 -17.06
CA PRO A 413 20.46 3.20 -16.47
C PRO A 413 20.22 3.01 -14.94
N LEU A 414 19.41 3.85 -14.29
CA LEU A 414 19.34 3.94 -12.82
C LEU A 414 18.15 3.20 -12.20
N SER A 415 18.39 2.49 -11.10
CA SER A 415 17.42 1.56 -10.50
C SER A 415 16.49 2.16 -9.47
N GLY A 416 16.51 3.48 -9.20
CA GLY A 416 15.58 4.16 -8.28
C GLY A 416 15.48 3.66 -6.82
N TYR A 417 16.24 2.65 -6.40
CA TYR A 417 16.29 2.17 -5.02
C TYR A 417 17.27 2.99 -4.18
N TYR A 418 16.89 3.32 -2.96
CA TYR A 418 17.68 4.10 -2.02
C TYR A 418 17.48 3.58 -0.58
N PRO A 419 18.52 3.50 0.26
CA PRO A 419 19.91 3.96 0.01
C PRO A 419 20.72 3.01 -0.88
N ALA A 420 20.26 1.77 -1.08
CA ALA A 420 20.90 0.79 -1.92
C ALA A 420 19.85 -0.07 -2.64
N LYS A 421 20.27 -0.77 -3.70
CA LYS A 421 19.43 -1.78 -4.35
C LYS A 421 19.20 -2.98 -3.42
N PRO A 422 18.03 -3.63 -3.50
CA PRO A 422 17.83 -4.95 -2.92
C PRO A 422 18.98 -5.91 -3.27
N LYS A 423 19.46 -6.69 -2.30
CA LYS A 423 20.63 -7.56 -2.45
C LYS A 423 20.44 -8.56 -3.59
N VAL A 424 19.22 -9.08 -3.77
CA VAL A 424 18.87 -10.06 -4.81
C VAL A 424 19.09 -9.53 -6.22
N LEU A 425 19.02 -8.21 -6.42
CA LEU A 425 19.15 -7.57 -7.73
C LEU A 425 20.61 -7.26 -8.10
N ASN A 426 21.57 -7.61 -7.24
CA ASN A 426 23.01 -7.42 -7.46
C ASN A 426 23.71 -8.69 -7.99
N SER A 427 23.00 -9.81 -8.15
CA SER A 427 23.55 -11.12 -8.55
C SER A 427 23.44 -11.43 -10.03
#